data_AF-A0A292S054-F1
#
_entry.id   AF-A0A292S054-F1
#
_cell.length_a   1.000
_cell.length_b   1.000
_cell.length_c   1.000
_cell.angle_alpha   90.00
_cell.angle_beta   90.00
_cell.angle_gamma   90.00
#
_symmetry.space_group_name_H-M   'P 1'
#
loop_
_entity.id
_entity.type
_entity.pdbx_description
1 polymer ?
#
loop_
_entity_poly.entity_id
_entity_poly.type
_entity_poly.pdbx_seq_one_letter_code
_entity_poly.pdbx_strand_id
1 'polypeptide(L)'
;MDRIADILIKQGLTIATAESCTGGLLSSRLTDVSRSSAFVHLNFVTYANEAKNKILGVSLETLEKHGAVSEECAREMAEGLHKVTGADICVSTTGIAG
;
A
#
# COMPACT_ATOMS: atom_id res chain seq x y z
N MET A 1 10.04 11.27 -7.04
CA MET A 1 8.66 11.31 -6.55
C MET A 1 7.92 12.55 -7.06
N ASP A 2 8.62 13.67 -7.31
CA ASP A 2 8.04 14.92 -7.81
C ASP A 2 7.13 14.76 -9.03
N ARG A 3 7.54 13.99 -10.05
CA ARG A 3 6.69 13.71 -11.22
C ARG A 3 5.38 13.00 -10.87
N ILE A 4 5.39 12.09 -9.89
CA ILE A 4 4.19 11.38 -9.43
C ILE A 4 3.29 12.38 -8.69
N ALA A 5 3.86 13.14 -7.76
CA ALA A 5 3.14 14.17 -7.02
C ALA A 5 2.47 15.21 -7.95
N ASP A 6 3.19 15.68 -8.98
CA ASP A 6 2.65 16.62 -9.96
C ASP A 6 1.44 16.05 -10.70
N ILE A 7 1.47 14.78 -11.08
CA ILE A 7 0.35 14.12 -11.76
C ILE A 7 -0.84 14.00 -10.80
N LEU A 8 -0.62 13.49 -9.59
CA LEU A 8 -1.67 13.33 -8.57
C LEU A 8 -2.35 14.66 -8.25
N ILE A 9 -1.56 15.71 -7.99
CA ILE A 9 -2.08 17.05 -7.69
C ILE A 9 -2.85 17.63 -8.87
N LYS A 10 -2.34 17.52 -10.11
CA LYS A 10 -3.02 18.05 -11.29
C LYS A 10 -4.34 17.34 -11.58
N GLN A 11 -4.43 16.05 -11.26
CA GLN A 11 -5.62 15.24 -11.49
C GLN A 11 -6.56 15.21 -10.28
N GLY A 12 -6.15 15.75 -9.13
CA GLY A 12 -6.93 15.69 -7.89
C GLY A 12 -7.07 14.27 -7.34
N LEU A 13 -6.08 13.41 -7.61
CA LEU A 13 -6.07 12.01 -7.18
C LEU A 13 -5.30 11.81 -5.87
N THR A 14 -5.76 10.83 -5.11
CA THR A 14 -5.14 10.36 -3.87
C THR A 14 -4.44 9.02 -4.09
N ILE A 15 -3.41 8.77 -3.29
CA ILE A 15 -2.64 7.53 -3.26
C ILE A 15 -2.52 7.02 -1.83
N ALA A 16 -2.63 5.72 -1.67
CA ALA A 16 -2.34 5.01 -0.43
C ALA A 16 -1.38 3.84 -0.67
N THR A 17 -0.59 3.50 0.34
CA THR A 17 0.34 2.36 0.28
C THR A 17 0.14 1.35 1.40
N ALA A 18 0.24 0.06 1.06
CA ALA A 18 0.29 -1.07 1.98
C ALA A 18 1.65 -1.76 1.86
N GLU A 19 2.54 -1.57 2.83
CA GLU A 19 3.93 -1.96 2.75
C GLU A 19 4.25 -3.16 3.65
N SER A 20 4.92 -4.18 3.10
CA SER A 20 5.52 -5.27 3.87
C SER A 20 7.04 -5.11 3.89
N CYS A 21 7.77 -5.66 2.90
CA CYS A 21 9.23 -5.69 2.88
C CYS A 21 9.91 -4.31 2.82
N THR A 22 9.20 -3.27 2.39
CA THR A 22 9.72 -1.89 2.35
C THR A 22 9.58 -1.15 3.68
N GLY A 23 8.79 -1.65 4.64
CA GLY A 23 8.74 -1.13 6.01
C GLY A 23 8.36 0.34 6.16
N GLY A 24 7.69 0.97 5.18
CA GLY A 24 7.34 2.40 5.21
C GLY A 24 8.23 3.28 4.33
N LEU A 25 9.24 2.73 3.64
CA LEU A 25 10.13 3.51 2.78
C LEU A 25 9.37 4.15 1.61
N LEU A 26 8.36 3.50 1.04
CA LEU A 26 7.57 4.10 -0.04
C LEU A 26 6.71 5.26 0.50
N SER A 27 6.05 5.06 1.65
CA SER A 27 5.32 6.10 2.38
C SER A 27 6.20 7.31 2.64
N SER A 28 7.39 7.07 3.21
CA SER A 28 8.37 8.12 3.51
C SER A 28 8.71 8.94 2.27
N ARG A 29 8.99 8.26 1.14
CA ARG A 29 9.32 8.91 -0.14
C ARG A 29 8.16 9.74 -0.71
N LEU A 30 6.91 9.31 -0.54
CA LEU A 30 5.74 10.08 -0.95
C LEU A 30 5.56 11.32 -0.04
N THR A 31 5.73 11.15 1.27
CA THR A 31 5.54 12.24 2.24
C THR A 31 6.66 13.28 2.23
N ASP A 32 7.86 12.92 1.74
CA ASP A 32 9.02 13.82 1.58
C ASP A 32 8.81 14.88 0.49
N VAL A 33 7.83 14.68 -0.41
CA VAL A 33 7.49 15.68 -1.43
C VAL A 33 6.61 16.77 -0.84
N SER A 34 6.92 18.02 -1.18
CA SER A 34 6.08 19.18 -0.80
C SER A 34 4.62 18.98 -1.26
N ARG A 35 3.68 19.40 -0.41
CA ARG A 35 2.22 19.25 -0.63
C ARG A 35 1.74 17.79 -0.66
N SER A 36 2.51 16.85 -0.10
CA SER A 36 2.12 15.44 0.04
C SER A 36 0.78 15.23 0.74
N SER A 37 0.40 16.10 1.66
CA SER A 37 -0.92 16.08 2.30
C SER A 37 -2.11 16.27 1.35
N ALA A 38 -1.89 16.73 0.11
CA ALA A 38 -2.94 16.85 -0.90
C ALA A 38 -3.27 15.52 -1.60
N PHE A 39 -2.40 14.52 -1.48
CA PHE A 39 -2.56 13.24 -2.17
C PHE A 39 -2.27 12.02 -1.30
N VAL A 40 -1.65 12.14 -0.13
CA VAL A 40 -1.44 11.04 0.83
C VAL A 40 -2.23 11.33 2.10
N HIS A 41 -3.19 10.45 2.42
CA HIS A 41 -4.01 10.57 3.63
C HIS A 41 -3.75 9.47 4.65
N LEU A 42 -3.56 8.22 4.18
CA LEU A 42 -3.38 7.06 5.04
C LEU A 42 -2.56 5.99 4.32
N ASN A 43 -1.54 5.47 5.01
CA ASN A 43 -0.72 4.35 4.57
C ASN A 43 -0.62 3.32 5.70
N PHE A 44 -0.38 2.06 5.35
CA PHE A 44 -0.18 0.98 6.30
C PHE A 44 1.15 0.27 6.08
N VAL A 45 1.82 -0.06 7.19
CA VAL A 45 2.86 -1.09 7.19
C VAL A 45 2.24 -2.37 7.74
N THR A 46 2.06 -3.38 6.90
CA THR A 46 1.44 -4.67 7.21
C THR A 46 2.44 -5.81 7.10
N TYR A 47 3.50 -5.73 7.91
CA TYR A 47 4.63 -6.67 7.85
C TYR A 47 4.20 -8.12 8.16
N ALA A 48 3.44 -8.31 9.24
CA ALA A 48 2.98 -9.63 9.66
C ALA A 48 1.74 -10.11 8.87
N ASN A 49 1.56 -11.42 8.72
CA ASN A 49 0.42 -12.01 8.03
C ASN A 49 -0.91 -11.65 8.72
N GLU A 50 -0.89 -11.61 10.05
CA GLU A 50 -2.02 -11.18 10.88
C GLU A 50 -2.41 -9.73 10.59
N ALA A 51 -1.43 -8.86 10.31
CA ALA A 51 -1.70 -7.47 9.94
C ALA A 51 -2.32 -7.38 8.53
N LYS A 52 -1.82 -8.16 7.57
CA LYS A 52 -2.39 -8.27 6.21
C LYS A 52 -3.85 -8.71 6.27
N ASN A 53 -4.15 -9.75 7.06
CA ASN A 53 -5.53 -10.23 7.23
C ASN A 53 -6.41 -9.23 7.99
N LYS A 54 -5.98 -8.74 9.16
CA LYS A 54 -6.81 -7.90 10.03
C LYS A 54 -7.11 -6.52 9.44
N ILE A 55 -6.11 -5.89 8.81
CA ILE A 55 -6.21 -4.50 8.34
C ILE A 55 -6.70 -4.47 6.90
N LEU A 56 -6.16 -5.33 6.04
CA LEU A 56 -6.42 -5.30 4.59
C LEU A 56 -7.37 -6.41 4.14
N GLY A 57 -7.78 -7.32 5.03
CA GLY A 57 -8.72 -8.38 4.66
C GLY A 57 -8.11 -9.44 3.72
N VAL A 58 -6.78 -9.55 3.64
CA VAL A 58 -6.11 -10.64 2.90
C VAL A 58 -6.56 -11.96 3.50
N SER A 59 -7.09 -12.86 2.67
CA SER A 59 -7.67 -14.11 3.14
C SER A 59 -6.59 -15.03 3.72
N LEU A 60 -6.96 -15.79 4.76
CA LEU A 60 -6.07 -16.81 5.33
C LEU A 60 -5.75 -17.89 4.27
N GLU A 61 -6.71 -18.22 3.41
CA GLU A 61 -6.53 -19.16 2.32
C GLU A 61 -5.44 -18.70 1.33
N THR A 62 -5.43 -17.42 0.95
CA THR A 62 -4.37 -16.86 0.09
C THR A 62 -3.01 -16.94 0.78
N LEU A 63 -2.93 -16.58 2.06
CA LEU A 63 -1.69 -16.63 2.83
C LEU A 63 -1.17 -18.06 3.01
N GLU A 64 -2.04 -19.05 3.17
CA GLU A 64 -1.68 -20.46 3.34
C GLU A 64 -1.27 -21.12 2.01
N LYS A 65 -2.00 -20.86 0.92
CA LYS A 65 -1.78 -21.51 -0.37
C LYS A 65 -0.68 -20.87 -1.21
N HIS A 66 -0.66 -19.54 -1.25
CA HIS A 66 0.24 -18.77 -2.11
C HIS A 66 1.38 -18.13 -1.33
N GLY A 67 1.24 -18.01 -0.01
CA GLY A 67 2.20 -17.32 0.84
C GLY A 67 2.04 -15.79 0.77
N ALA A 68 2.73 -15.10 1.67
CA ALA A 68 2.72 -13.64 1.71
C ALA A 68 3.38 -13.00 0.49
N VAL A 69 4.37 -13.68 -0.11
CA VAL A 69 5.09 -13.19 -1.30
C VAL A 69 4.49 -13.84 -2.54
N SER A 70 3.35 -13.30 -2.96
CA SER A 70 2.58 -13.80 -4.09
C SER A 70 1.81 -12.66 -4.77
N GLU A 71 1.42 -12.88 -6.03
CA GLU A 71 0.57 -11.94 -6.76
C GLU A 71 -0.80 -11.82 -6.09
N GLU A 72 -1.35 -12.94 -5.61
CA GLU A 72 -2.64 -13.02 -4.95
C GLU A 72 -2.65 -12.21 -3.66
N CYS A 73 -1.61 -12.36 -2.82
CA CYS A 73 -1.48 -11.56 -1.61
C CYS A 73 -1.32 -10.07 -1.94
N ALA A 74 -0.48 -9.71 -2.92
CA ALA A 74 -0.29 -8.33 -3.33
C ALA A 74 -1.60 -7.69 -3.83
N ARG A 75 -2.38 -8.42 -4.62
CA ARG A 75 -3.68 -7.96 -5.13
C ARG A 75 -4.67 -7.75 -3.99
N GLU A 76 -4.84 -8.73 -3.10
CA GLU A 76 -5.75 -8.60 -1.96
C GLU A 76 -5.34 -7.46 -1.01
N MET A 77 -4.02 -7.25 -0.80
CA MET A 77 -3.52 -6.12 -0.04
C MET A 77 -3.95 -4.78 -0.66
N ALA A 78 -3.84 -4.63 -1.98
CA ALA A 78 -4.21 -3.41 -2.69
C ALA A 78 -5.74 -3.18 -2.71
N GLU A 79 -6.53 -4.22 -2.92
CA GLU A 79 -8.00 -4.15 -2.85
C GLU A 79 -8.49 -3.81 -1.44
N GLY A 80 -7.89 -4.43 -0.42
CA GLY A 80 -8.11 -4.12 0.98
C GLY A 80 -7.79 -2.68 1.33
N LEU A 81 -6.65 -2.21 0.84
CA LEU A 81 -6.22 -0.83 1.03
C LEU A 81 -7.23 0.16 0.45
N HIS A 82 -7.76 -0.10 -0.75
CA HIS A 82 -8.79 0.74 -1.35
C HIS A 82 -10.06 0.75 -0.49
N LYS A 83 -10.51 -0.41 0.00
CA LYS A 83 -11.70 -0.50 0.87
C LYS A 83 -11.55 0.31 2.17
N VAL A 84 -10.35 0.35 2.76
CA VAL A 84 -10.10 1.07 4.01
C VAL A 84 -9.87 2.57 3.80
N THR A 85 -9.18 2.94 2.72
CA THR A 85 -8.71 4.33 2.52
C THR A 85 -9.60 5.14 1.58
N GLY A 86 -10.31 4.49 0.65
CA GLY A 86 -10.99 5.14 -0.46
C GLY A 86 -10.03 5.81 -1.45
N ALA A 87 -8.73 5.53 -1.40
CA ALA A 87 -7.75 6.18 -2.28
C ALA A 87 -7.95 5.77 -3.74
N ASP A 88 -7.73 6.72 -4.65
CA ASP A 88 -7.88 6.51 -6.10
C ASP A 88 -6.84 5.54 -6.64
N ILE A 89 -5.63 5.58 -6.08
CA ILE A 89 -4.52 4.70 -6.42
C ILE A 89 -4.04 3.97 -5.17
N CYS A 90 -4.01 2.65 -5.21
CA CYS A 90 -3.55 1.80 -4.12
C CYS A 90 -2.32 1.00 -4.55
N VAL A 91 -1.24 1.09 -3.79
CA VAL A 91 0.01 0.37 -4.07
C VAL A 91 0.33 -0.56 -2.91
N SER A 92 0.51 -1.84 -3.20
CA SER A 92 0.97 -2.82 -2.21
C SER A 92 2.39 -3.30 -2.52
N THR A 93 3.18 -3.60 -1.48
CA THR A 93 4.49 -4.24 -1.61
C THR A 93 4.58 -5.45 -0.70
N THR A 94 4.93 -6.60 -1.27
CA THR A 94 5.24 -7.82 -0.52
C THR A 94 6.41 -8.55 -1.20
N GLY A 95 7.32 -9.10 -0.39
CA GLY A 95 8.60 -9.61 -0.88
C GLY A 95 9.48 -10.13 0.24
N ILE A 96 10.60 -10.75 -0.15
CA ILE A 96 11.67 -11.17 0.75
C ILE A 96 12.74 -10.07 0.72
N ALA A 97 12.98 -9.42 1.85
CA ALA A 97 14.00 -8.37 1.95
C ALA A 97 15.43 -8.93 2.08
N GLY A 98 15.55 -10.21 2.47
CA GLY A 98 16.81 -10.92 2.73
C GLY A 98 16.56 -12.07 3.69
#